data_AF-A0A3Q9BZ40-F1
#
_entry.id   AF-A0A3Q9BZ40-F1
#
_cell.length_a   1.000
_cell.length_b   1.000
_cell.length_c   1.000
_cell.angle_alpha   90.00
_cell.angle_beta   90.00
_cell.angle_gamma   90.00
#
_symmetry.space_group_name_H-M   'P 1'
#
loop_
_entity.id
_entity.type
_entity.pdbx_description
1 polymer ?
#
loop_
_entity_poly.entity_id
_entity_poly.type
_entity_poly.pdbx_seq_one_letter_code
_entity_poly.pdbx_strand_id
1 'polypeptide(L)'
;MANFSKSNVPQFSVDVYQNEYLPEGGREVNAIVTVSATGGGTVGSAVGAPHLYTSGQGPDAAVAIMVDCSGSMDYPPTKMRNARDATAAAVDTLRDGVHFAVIGGTHVAKEVYPGGGRLAVADATTREQAKQALRKLSAGGGTAIGTWLRLADRLLSSADVTIRHGILLTDGRNEHESPQDLKAALDSCAGRFTCDARGVGTDWEVSEVTGIASALLGTADIVADPAGLAADFTQMMETAMGKEVADVSLRLWTPVGTTIKFVKQVAPTVEELTDRRTEAGPRAGDYPTGSWGDESRDYHVCVEVPVANLGQEMLAARVSLVIPQPDGSAQNLGAQGLVRAVWTDDMVASTSINPQVAHYTGQAELAQVIQQGLDLRKAGDMDGATAKLGRAVQLASASGNADTAKLLAKVVDVVDAATGTVRLKAKVEEADEMTLETRSTKTVRVKK
;
A
#
# COMPACT_ATOMS: atom_id res chain seq x y z
N MET A 1 -14.93 21.01 31.68
CA MET A 1 -14.18 20.45 30.54
C MET A 1 -15.15 19.59 29.76
N ALA A 2 -15.44 19.93 28.51
CA ALA A 2 -16.24 19.08 27.65
C ALA A 2 -15.41 17.85 27.28
N ASN A 3 -15.83 16.67 27.76
CA ASN A 3 -15.32 15.40 27.25
C ASN A 3 -15.87 15.24 25.82
N PHE A 4 -15.09 15.60 24.82
CA PHE A 4 -15.36 15.19 23.44
C PHE A 4 -14.95 13.72 23.31
N SER A 5 -15.85 12.81 23.69
CA SER A 5 -15.74 11.42 23.28
C SER A 5 -15.71 11.39 21.75
N LYS A 6 -14.63 10.87 21.15
CA LYS A 6 -14.59 10.61 19.71
C LYS A 6 -15.78 9.71 19.37
N SER A 7 -16.45 9.99 18.25
CA SER A 7 -17.47 9.08 17.69
C SER A 7 -16.84 7.70 17.47
N ASN A 8 -17.63 6.63 17.64
CA ASN A 8 -17.23 5.25 17.34
C ASN A 8 -17.49 4.86 15.87
N VAL A 9 -17.93 5.82 15.05
CA VAL A 9 -18.17 5.61 13.62
C VAL A 9 -17.06 6.29 12.84
N PRO A 10 -16.36 5.57 11.95
CA PRO A 10 -15.36 6.13 11.06
C PRO A 10 -15.98 7.25 10.22
N GLN A 11 -15.51 8.48 10.42
CA GLN A 11 -15.88 9.65 9.65
C GLN A 11 -14.81 9.91 8.60
N PHE A 12 -15.24 9.95 7.35
CA PHE A 12 -14.37 10.30 6.23
C PHE A 12 -14.49 11.79 5.88
N SER A 13 -13.39 12.38 5.45
CA SER A 13 -13.34 13.68 4.81
C SER A 13 -12.54 13.61 3.51
N VAL A 14 -12.89 14.45 2.55
CA VAL A 14 -12.20 14.58 1.27
C VAL A 14 -11.86 16.04 1.06
N ASP A 15 -10.57 16.37 1.02
CA ASP A 15 -10.05 17.68 0.65
C ASP A 15 -9.49 17.61 -0.78
N VAL A 16 -9.72 18.64 -1.60
CA VAL A 16 -9.18 18.72 -2.97
C VAL A 16 -8.25 19.92 -3.09
N TYR A 17 -7.01 19.68 -3.46
CA TYR A 17 -5.99 20.69 -3.72
C TYR A 17 -5.65 20.70 -5.21
N GLN A 18 -5.81 21.86 -5.84
CA GLN A 18 -5.55 22.03 -7.27
C GLN A 18 -5.24 23.49 -7.59
N ASN A 19 -4.68 23.74 -8.77
CA ASN A 19 -4.92 25.00 -9.46
C ASN A 19 -6.11 24.76 -10.40
N GLU A 20 -7.22 25.45 -10.16
CA GLU A 20 -8.44 25.34 -10.99
C GLU A 20 -8.36 26.14 -12.29
N TYR A 21 -7.39 27.04 -12.43
CA TYR A 21 -7.26 27.91 -13.59
C TYR A 21 -6.44 27.26 -14.70
N LEU A 22 -7.03 27.19 -15.89
CA LEU A 22 -6.39 26.71 -17.12
C LEU A 22 -6.15 27.88 -18.07
N PRO A 23 -5.03 27.90 -18.81
CA PRO A 23 -4.85 28.85 -19.90
C PRO A 23 -5.82 28.56 -21.06
N GLU A 24 -5.94 29.50 -22.00
CA GLU A 24 -6.70 29.28 -23.24
C GLU A 24 -6.23 27.98 -23.95
N GLY A 25 -7.18 27.12 -24.31
CA GLY A 25 -6.89 25.82 -24.91
C GLY A 25 -6.29 24.78 -23.97
N GLY A 26 -6.08 25.10 -22.69
CA GLY A 26 -5.66 24.15 -21.66
C GLY A 26 -6.71 23.05 -21.44
N ARG A 27 -6.26 21.82 -21.22
CA ARG A 27 -7.16 20.64 -21.13
C ARG A 27 -6.84 19.69 -19.99
N GLU A 28 -5.72 19.86 -19.30
CA GLU A 28 -5.29 18.94 -18.25
C GLU A 28 -5.49 19.58 -16.89
N VAL A 29 -6.27 18.92 -16.03
CA VAL A 29 -6.53 19.32 -14.65
C VAL A 29 -5.85 18.32 -13.72
N ASN A 30 -4.97 18.81 -12.86
CA ASN A 30 -4.28 18.02 -11.86
C ASN A 30 -4.80 18.39 -10.46
N ALA A 31 -5.23 17.38 -9.71
CA ALA A 31 -5.71 17.55 -8.35
C ALA A 31 -5.11 16.50 -7.40
N ILE A 32 -4.77 16.96 -6.19
CA ILE A 32 -4.46 16.10 -5.05
C ILE A 32 -5.70 15.99 -4.19
N VAL A 33 -6.23 14.78 -4.08
CA VAL A 33 -7.37 14.43 -3.25
C VAL A 33 -6.82 13.82 -1.95
N THR A 34 -6.94 14.54 -0.85
CA THR A 34 -6.63 14.01 0.48
C THR A 34 -7.87 13.38 1.08
N VAL A 35 -7.80 12.09 1.34
CA VAL A 35 -8.82 11.35 2.08
C VAL A 35 -8.31 11.14 3.51
N SER A 36 -9.13 11.47 4.49
CA SER A 36 -8.84 11.21 5.90
C SER A 36 -10.00 10.45 6.52
N ALA A 37 -9.69 9.42 7.29
CA ALA A 37 -10.63 8.66 8.10
C ALA A 37 -10.28 8.88 9.58
N THR A 38 -11.26 9.28 10.38
CA THR A 38 -11.09 9.58 11.82
C THR A 38 -12.27 9.03 12.61
N GLY A 39 -12.08 8.67 13.88
CA GLY A 39 -13.20 8.25 14.75
C GLY A 39 -13.31 6.74 15.02
N GLY A 40 -12.17 6.11 15.29
CA GLY A 40 -12.04 4.70 15.67
C GLY A 40 -11.52 4.47 17.09
N GLY A 41 -11.92 5.33 18.03
CA GLY A 41 -11.34 5.31 19.38
C GLY A 41 -11.77 4.09 20.20
N THR A 42 -10.86 3.16 20.48
CA THR A 42 -10.96 2.34 21.70
C THR A 42 -10.81 3.25 22.91
N VAL A 43 -11.91 3.67 23.56
CA VAL A 43 -12.27 3.50 24.99
C VAL A 43 -13.58 4.28 25.25
N GLY A 44 -14.63 3.61 25.77
CA GLY A 44 -15.75 4.27 26.46
C GLY A 44 -17.14 4.08 25.84
N SER A 45 -18.00 3.35 26.55
CA SER A 45 -19.43 3.13 26.28
C SER A 45 -20.25 4.42 26.15
N ALA A 46 -21.17 4.48 25.16
CA ALA A 46 -22.62 4.70 25.33
C ALA A 46 -23.34 5.20 24.06
N VAL A 47 -24.30 4.39 23.60
CA VAL A 47 -25.62 4.68 22.97
C VAL A 47 -25.73 5.67 21.79
N GLY A 48 -26.15 5.15 20.62
CA GLY A 48 -27.04 5.89 19.68
C GLY A 48 -26.87 5.64 18.17
N ALA A 49 -27.50 4.56 17.64
CA ALA A 49 -27.91 4.35 16.24
C ALA A 49 -26.85 4.09 15.14
N PRO A 50 -27.30 3.64 13.94
CA PRO A 50 -27.67 2.27 13.59
C PRO A 50 -26.45 1.43 13.16
N HIS A 51 -26.44 0.19 13.66
CA HIS A 51 -25.69 -1.00 13.23
C HIS A 51 -24.63 -0.82 12.13
N LEU A 52 -23.37 -0.66 12.53
CA LEU A 52 -22.26 -1.30 11.83
C LEU A 52 -21.53 -2.29 12.76
N TYR A 53 -21.32 -1.96 14.05
CA TYR A 53 -20.67 -2.86 15.03
C TYR A 53 -21.22 -2.68 16.45
N THR A 54 -21.20 -3.74 17.28
CA THR A 54 -21.55 -3.68 18.71
C THR A 54 -20.47 -2.92 19.48
N SER A 55 -20.86 -2.05 20.42
CA SER A 55 -19.89 -1.29 21.24
C SER A 55 -18.90 -2.21 21.96
N GLY A 56 -17.61 -2.10 21.66
CA GLY A 56 -16.53 -2.90 22.26
C GLY A 56 -16.03 -4.07 21.40
N GLN A 57 -16.66 -4.36 20.26
CA GLN A 57 -16.13 -5.26 19.24
C GLN A 57 -15.72 -4.42 18.03
N GLY A 58 -14.43 -4.41 17.68
CA GLY A 58 -14.01 -3.89 16.38
C GLY A 58 -14.47 -4.81 15.23
N PRO A 59 -14.27 -4.45 13.96
CA PRO A 59 -14.80 -5.24 12.84
C PRO A 59 -14.27 -6.67 12.85
N ASP A 60 -15.12 -7.62 12.46
CA ASP A 60 -14.71 -9.00 12.26
C ASP A 60 -13.68 -9.07 11.13
N ALA A 61 -12.57 -9.77 11.39
CA ALA A 61 -11.46 -9.89 10.47
C ALA A 61 -10.99 -11.34 10.34
N ALA A 62 -10.37 -11.66 9.21
CA ALA A 62 -9.64 -12.89 8.98
C ALA A 62 -8.22 -12.59 8.50
N VAL A 63 -7.23 -13.27 9.08
CA VAL A 63 -5.82 -13.08 8.76
C VAL A 63 -5.12 -14.38 8.37
N ALA A 64 -4.39 -14.38 7.26
CA ALA A 64 -3.56 -15.50 6.84
C ALA A 64 -2.07 -15.11 6.95
N ILE A 65 -1.32 -15.80 7.80
CA ILE A 65 0.13 -15.57 7.94
C ILE A 65 0.86 -16.63 7.12
N MET A 66 1.48 -16.23 6.02
CA MET A 66 2.22 -17.06 5.08
C MET A 66 3.72 -16.95 5.36
N VAL A 67 4.30 -18.06 5.81
CA VAL A 67 5.70 -18.13 6.26
C VAL A 67 6.49 -19.00 5.30
N ASP A 68 7.50 -18.44 4.66
CA ASP A 68 8.44 -19.22 3.86
C ASP A 68 9.12 -20.32 4.71
N CYS A 69 9.06 -21.53 4.19
CA CYS A 69 9.64 -22.75 4.73
C CYS A 69 10.53 -23.43 3.69
N SER A 70 11.01 -22.70 2.67
CA SER A 70 11.97 -23.16 1.68
C SER A 70 13.30 -23.58 2.33
N GLY A 71 14.15 -24.29 1.58
CA GLY A 71 15.43 -24.77 2.08
C GLY A 71 16.39 -23.68 2.55
N SER A 72 16.33 -22.47 1.97
CA SER A 72 17.18 -21.32 2.34
C SER A 72 16.92 -20.82 3.76
N MET A 73 15.71 -21.04 4.29
CA MET A 73 15.35 -20.63 5.64
C MET A 73 16.14 -21.35 6.75
N ASP A 74 16.86 -22.44 6.45
CA ASP A 74 17.77 -23.12 7.39
C ASP A 74 19.20 -22.57 7.34
N TYR A 75 19.48 -21.60 6.46
CA TYR A 75 20.82 -21.04 6.24
C TYR A 75 20.81 -19.50 6.26
N PRO A 76 21.22 -18.87 7.39
CA PRO A 76 21.50 -19.50 8.69
C PRO A 76 20.22 -19.98 9.40
N PRO A 77 20.30 -20.95 10.34
CA PRO A 77 19.13 -21.48 11.07
C PRO A 77 18.38 -20.43 11.90
N THR A 78 19.01 -19.28 12.13
CA THR A 78 18.41 -18.13 12.80
C THR A 78 17.26 -17.53 11.98
N LYS A 79 17.24 -17.65 10.65
CA LYS A 79 16.14 -17.16 9.79
C LYS A 79 14.82 -17.85 10.16
N MET A 80 14.77 -19.19 10.10
CA MET A 80 13.58 -19.96 10.50
C MET A 80 13.18 -19.72 11.96
N ARG A 81 14.15 -19.63 12.89
CA ARG A 81 13.82 -19.31 14.29
C ARG A 81 13.13 -17.95 14.41
N ASN A 82 13.70 -16.91 13.81
CA ASN A 82 13.14 -15.57 13.88
C ASN A 82 11.81 -15.45 13.13
N ALA A 83 11.60 -16.20 12.04
CA ALA A 83 10.31 -16.29 11.37
C ALA A 83 9.21 -16.89 12.26
N ARG A 84 9.54 -17.93 13.03
CA ARG A 84 8.61 -18.49 14.04
C ARG A 84 8.33 -17.47 15.15
N ASP A 85 9.35 -16.80 15.66
CA ASP A 85 9.21 -15.81 16.73
C ASP A 85 8.37 -14.61 16.25
N ALA A 86 8.58 -14.14 15.02
CA ALA A 86 7.79 -13.07 14.43
C ALA A 86 6.34 -13.47 14.15
N THR A 87 6.12 -14.70 13.67
CA THR A 87 4.76 -15.24 13.48
C THR A 87 4.04 -15.37 14.82
N ALA A 88 4.73 -15.81 15.87
CA ALA A 88 4.18 -15.86 17.22
C ALA A 88 3.81 -14.45 17.73
N ALA A 89 4.68 -13.46 17.52
CA ALA A 89 4.40 -12.07 17.89
C ALA A 89 3.16 -11.52 17.16
N ALA A 90 3.05 -11.75 15.85
CA ALA A 90 1.87 -11.38 15.08
C ALA A 90 0.58 -12.07 15.58
N VAL A 91 0.64 -13.36 15.94
CA VAL A 91 -0.50 -14.09 16.51
C VAL A 91 -0.93 -13.51 17.87
N ASP A 92 0.04 -13.11 18.70
CA ASP A 92 -0.24 -12.50 20.01
C ASP A 92 -0.88 -11.10 19.87
N THR A 93 -0.66 -10.40 18.74
CA THR A 93 -1.27 -9.09 18.43
C THR A 93 -2.72 -9.18 17.93
N LEU A 94 -3.18 -10.36 17.49
CA LEU A 94 -4.56 -10.53 17.02
C LEU A 94 -5.55 -10.12 18.12
N ARG A 95 -6.61 -9.39 17.76
CA ARG A 95 -7.72 -9.12 18.68
C ARG A 95 -8.49 -10.41 18.95
N ASP A 96 -9.06 -10.54 20.16
CA ASP A 96 -9.95 -11.67 20.46
C ASP A 96 -11.12 -11.72 19.46
N GLY A 97 -11.45 -12.92 18.98
CA GLY A 97 -12.50 -13.14 17.98
C GLY A 97 -12.05 -13.08 16.51
N VAL A 98 -10.84 -12.59 16.22
CA VAL A 98 -10.32 -12.53 14.84
C VAL A 98 -10.04 -13.93 14.31
N HIS A 99 -10.49 -14.22 13.11
CA HIS A 99 -10.20 -15.48 12.44
C HIS A 99 -8.74 -15.49 11.94
N PHE A 100 -8.03 -16.60 12.07
CA PHE A 100 -6.68 -16.69 11.54
C PHE A 100 -6.24 -18.09 11.13
N ALA A 101 -5.27 -18.15 10.22
CA ALA A 101 -4.53 -19.35 9.88
C ALA A 101 -3.04 -19.04 9.68
N VAL A 102 -2.22 -20.07 9.90
CA VAL A 102 -0.79 -20.06 9.56
C VAL A 102 -0.57 -21.03 8.41
N ILE A 103 0.11 -20.54 7.38
CA ILE A 103 0.44 -21.27 6.16
C ILE A 103 1.96 -21.40 6.08
N GLY A 104 2.45 -22.62 5.91
CA GLY A 104 3.84 -22.90 5.58
C GLY A 104 4.00 -22.95 4.06
N GLY A 105 4.85 -22.07 3.53
CA GLY A 105 5.09 -21.89 2.12
C GLY A 105 6.34 -22.63 1.63
N THR A 106 6.22 -23.38 0.53
CA THR A 106 7.35 -23.94 -0.23
C THR A 106 7.02 -23.88 -1.73
N HIS A 107 7.52 -24.79 -2.58
CA HIS A 107 6.93 -25.04 -3.90
C HIS A 107 5.46 -25.52 -3.84
N VAL A 108 4.98 -25.88 -2.65
CA VAL A 108 3.56 -26.09 -2.31
C VAL A 108 3.20 -25.31 -1.04
N ALA A 109 1.92 -24.99 -0.86
CA ALA A 109 1.40 -24.40 0.37
C ALA A 109 0.78 -25.46 1.30
N LYS A 110 1.03 -25.37 2.60
CA LYS A 110 0.45 -26.27 3.61
C LYS A 110 -0.17 -25.49 4.75
N GLU A 111 -1.35 -25.92 5.20
CA GLU A 111 -1.95 -25.41 6.44
C GLU A 111 -1.17 -25.93 7.64
N VAL A 112 -0.61 -25.02 8.42
CA VAL A 112 0.17 -25.35 9.63
C VAL A 112 -0.73 -25.31 10.85
N TYR A 113 -1.64 -24.34 10.88
CA TYR A 113 -2.65 -24.17 11.92
C TYR A 113 -3.86 -23.40 11.37
N PRO A 114 -5.10 -23.74 11.74
CA PRO A 114 -5.51 -24.92 12.52
C PRO A 114 -5.56 -26.22 11.69
N GLY A 115 -5.49 -26.12 10.35
CA GLY A 115 -5.60 -27.25 9.43
C GLY A 115 -7.04 -27.66 9.12
N GLY A 116 -7.19 -28.38 8.00
CA GLY A 116 -8.45 -28.95 7.55
C GLY A 116 -9.37 -27.95 6.83
N GLY A 117 -8.81 -26.93 6.18
CA GLY A 117 -9.57 -25.93 5.42
C GLY A 117 -10.35 -24.96 6.30
N ARG A 118 -9.87 -24.72 7.53
CA ARG A 118 -10.58 -23.91 8.54
C ARG A 118 -9.70 -22.76 9.02
N LEU A 119 -10.36 -21.75 9.57
CA LEU A 119 -9.73 -20.67 10.34
C LEU A 119 -9.97 -20.92 11.84
N ALA A 120 -8.97 -20.63 12.67
CA ALA A 120 -9.13 -20.61 14.12
C ALA A 120 -9.68 -19.24 14.53
N VAL A 121 -10.36 -19.16 15.66
CA VAL A 121 -10.79 -17.89 16.26
C VAL A 121 -9.80 -17.52 17.35
N ALA A 122 -9.20 -16.35 17.26
CA ALA A 122 -8.17 -15.89 18.19
C ALA A 122 -8.73 -15.76 19.62
N ASP A 123 -8.15 -16.54 20.52
CA ASP A 123 -8.33 -16.50 21.97
C ASP A 123 -7.03 -16.97 22.64
N ALA A 124 -6.97 -16.97 23.97
CA ALA A 124 -5.77 -17.41 24.69
C ALA A 124 -5.35 -18.85 24.34
N THR A 125 -6.31 -19.74 24.07
CA THR A 125 -6.04 -21.17 23.82
C THR A 125 -5.48 -21.40 22.42
N THR A 126 -6.14 -20.85 21.41
CA THR A 126 -5.79 -20.97 20.00
C THR A 126 -4.48 -20.26 19.67
N ARG A 127 -4.16 -19.13 20.34
CA ARG A 127 -2.84 -18.49 20.23
C ARG A 127 -1.73 -19.41 20.72
N GLU A 128 -1.90 -20.03 21.90
CA GLU A 128 -0.92 -21.00 22.41
C GLU A 128 -0.80 -22.24 21.51
N GLN A 129 -1.92 -22.76 20.99
CA GLN A 129 -1.91 -23.89 20.05
C GLN A 129 -1.19 -23.54 18.74
N ALA A 130 -1.43 -22.34 18.20
CA ALA A 130 -0.72 -21.85 17.02
C ALA A 130 0.79 -21.77 17.30
N LYS A 131 1.21 -21.16 18.42
CA LYS A 131 2.62 -21.08 18.82
C LYS A 131 3.28 -22.46 18.99
N GLN A 132 2.54 -23.45 19.47
CA GLN A 132 3.01 -24.84 19.51
C GLN A 132 3.15 -25.44 18.10
N ALA A 133 2.23 -25.15 17.18
CA ALA A 133 2.31 -25.59 15.79
C ALA A 133 3.50 -24.97 15.05
N LEU A 134 3.85 -23.71 15.33
CA LEU A 134 5.02 -23.04 14.74
C LEU A 134 6.33 -23.78 15.00
N ARG A 135 6.45 -24.46 16.14
CA ARG A 135 7.66 -25.27 16.47
C ARG A 135 7.87 -26.43 15.49
N LYS A 136 6.82 -26.84 14.76
CA LYS A 136 6.86 -27.92 13.77
C LYS A 136 7.17 -27.42 12.35
N LEU A 137 7.20 -26.11 12.12
CA LEU A 137 7.67 -25.57 10.84
C LEU A 137 9.10 -26.05 10.60
N SER A 138 9.43 -26.49 9.39
CA SER A 138 10.79 -26.91 9.06
C SER A 138 11.12 -26.44 7.66
N ALA A 139 12.34 -25.98 7.46
CA ALA A 139 12.84 -25.61 6.14
C ALA A 139 12.98 -26.83 5.24
N GLY A 140 12.56 -26.72 3.99
CA GLY A 140 12.70 -27.75 2.96
C GLY A 140 11.86 -27.51 1.71
N GLY A 141 12.41 -27.84 0.55
CA GLY A 141 11.76 -27.64 -0.75
C GLY A 141 12.04 -26.25 -1.35
N GLY A 142 11.35 -25.94 -2.45
CA GLY A 142 11.49 -24.67 -3.19
C GLY A 142 10.54 -23.57 -2.72
N THR A 143 10.34 -22.56 -3.59
CA THR A 143 9.52 -21.36 -3.34
C THR A 143 8.57 -21.11 -4.53
N ALA A 144 7.26 -21.24 -4.31
CA ALA A 144 6.20 -20.93 -5.27
C ALA A 144 5.08 -20.13 -4.58
N ILE A 145 5.27 -18.81 -4.50
CA ILE A 145 4.47 -17.87 -3.72
C ILE A 145 2.99 -17.87 -4.13
N GLY A 146 2.71 -17.99 -5.42
CA GLY A 146 1.36 -18.07 -5.97
C GLY A 146 0.56 -19.24 -5.42
N THR A 147 1.20 -20.32 -4.96
CA THR A 147 0.51 -21.41 -4.27
C THR A 147 0.06 -21.00 -2.86
N TRP A 148 0.82 -20.14 -2.18
CA TRP A 148 0.54 -19.66 -0.83
C TRP A 148 -0.63 -18.67 -0.86
N LEU A 149 -0.57 -17.72 -1.80
CA LEU A 149 -1.62 -16.73 -2.03
C LEU A 149 -2.98 -17.38 -2.33
N ARG A 150 -3.01 -18.41 -3.19
CA ARG A 150 -4.25 -19.14 -3.50
C ARG A 150 -4.80 -19.92 -2.29
N LEU A 151 -3.92 -20.47 -1.43
CA LEU A 151 -4.37 -21.12 -0.21
C LEU A 151 -4.90 -20.10 0.80
N ALA A 152 -4.23 -18.95 0.95
CA ALA A 152 -4.70 -17.85 1.78
C ALA A 152 -6.08 -17.36 1.32
N ASP A 153 -6.27 -17.09 0.03
CA ASP A 153 -7.56 -16.73 -0.55
C ASP A 153 -8.66 -17.74 -0.19
N ARG A 154 -8.40 -19.04 -0.38
CA ARG A 154 -9.36 -20.10 -0.07
C ARG A 154 -9.76 -20.10 1.41
N LEU A 155 -8.80 -19.96 2.31
CA LEU A 155 -9.05 -19.94 3.75
C LEU A 155 -9.80 -18.68 4.16
N LEU A 156 -9.33 -17.51 3.73
CA LEU A 156 -9.94 -16.21 4.05
C LEU A 156 -11.37 -16.08 3.50
N SER A 157 -11.63 -16.69 2.35
CA SER A 157 -12.97 -16.72 1.74
C SER A 157 -13.96 -17.64 2.45
N SER A 158 -13.48 -18.54 3.33
CA SER A 158 -14.35 -19.40 4.13
C SER A 158 -15.00 -18.67 5.32
N ALA A 159 -14.46 -17.51 5.70
CA ALA A 159 -15.00 -16.67 6.75
C ALA A 159 -15.89 -15.57 6.19
N ASP A 160 -17.07 -15.43 6.79
CA ASP A 160 -17.98 -14.32 6.57
C ASP A 160 -17.55 -13.13 7.44
N VAL A 161 -16.53 -12.41 6.97
CA VAL A 161 -15.93 -11.26 7.64
C VAL A 161 -15.75 -10.11 6.66
N THR A 162 -15.68 -8.89 7.18
CA THR A 162 -15.50 -7.69 6.36
C THR A 162 -14.04 -7.49 5.98
N ILE A 163 -13.10 -7.69 6.90
CA ILE A 163 -11.68 -7.46 6.66
C ILE A 163 -10.96 -8.78 6.43
N ARG A 164 -10.27 -8.90 5.29
CA ARG A 164 -9.40 -10.04 4.97
C ARG A 164 -8.00 -9.53 4.68
N HIS A 165 -7.01 -10.08 5.39
CA HIS A 165 -5.63 -9.63 5.29
C HIS A 165 -4.64 -10.80 5.26
N GLY A 166 -3.56 -10.65 4.50
CA GLY A 166 -2.45 -11.57 4.41
C GLY A 166 -1.16 -10.91 4.87
N ILE A 167 -0.32 -11.68 5.57
CA ILE A 167 1.07 -11.31 5.86
C ILE A 167 1.95 -12.34 5.19
N LEU A 168 2.84 -11.92 4.30
CA LEU A 168 3.75 -12.79 3.57
C LEU A 168 5.21 -12.54 3.98
N LEU A 169 5.91 -13.62 4.33
CA LEU A 169 7.34 -13.62 4.56
C LEU A 169 8.04 -14.47 3.50
N THR A 170 9.11 -13.96 2.90
CA THR A 170 10.02 -14.75 2.05
C THR A 170 11.48 -14.42 2.36
N ASP A 171 12.38 -15.39 2.26
CA ASP A 171 13.84 -15.14 2.25
C ASP A 171 14.47 -15.45 0.89
N GLY A 172 13.70 -15.99 -0.05
CA GLY A 172 14.16 -16.46 -1.34
C GLY A 172 13.37 -15.88 -2.51
N ARG A 173 13.92 -16.08 -3.71
CA ARG A 173 13.27 -15.78 -5.00
C ARG A 173 12.19 -16.82 -5.32
N ASN A 174 11.22 -16.42 -6.12
CA ASN A 174 10.10 -17.27 -6.53
C ASN A 174 10.45 -18.24 -7.68
N GLU A 175 11.45 -19.11 -7.47
CA GLU A 175 12.09 -19.88 -8.55
C GLU A 175 11.32 -21.14 -8.99
N HIS A 176 10.27 -21.54 -8.26
CA HIS A 176 9.57 -22.81 -8.49
C HIS A 176 8.15 -22.65 -9.09
N GLU A 177 7.87 -21.48 -9.65
CA GLU A 177 6.74 -21.25 -10.56
C GLU A 177 7.13 -20.25 -11.65
N SER A 178 6.33 -20.13 -12.71
CA SER A 178 6.59 -19.12 -13.73
C SER A 178 6.09 -17.73 -13.27
N PRO A 179 6.66 -16.62 -13.78
CA PRO A 179 6.12 -15.28 -13.55
C PRO A 179 4.64 -15.15 -13.96
N GLN A 180 4.21 -15.89 -15.00
CA GLN A 180 2.83 -15.93 -15.45
C GLN A 180 1.91 -16.62 -14.43
N ASP A 181 2.38 -17.67 -13.75
CA ASP A 181 1.63 -18.37 -12.71
C ASP A 181 1.45 -17.50 -11.47
N LEU A 182 2.50 -16.76 -11.06
CA LEU A 182 2.41 -15.78 -9.98
C LEU A 182 1.42 -14.66 -10.36
N LYS A 183 1.53 -14.12 -11.57
CA LYS A 183 0.60 -13.10 -12.07
C LYS A 183 -0.85 -13.61 -12.03
N ALA A 184 -1.11 -14.82 -12.51
CA ALA A 184 -2.45 -15.41 -12.47
C ALA A 184 -2.96 -15.60 -11.03
N ALA A 185 -2.08 -15.93 -10.08
CA ALA A 185 -2.43 -15.99 -8.66
C ALA A 185 -2.84 -14.60 -8.14
N LEU A 186 -2.04 -13.57 -8.41
CA LEU A 186 -2.32 -12.19 -7.99
C LEU A 186 -3.61 -11.65 -8.61
N ASP A 187 -3.81 -11.84 -9.91
CA ASP A 187 -5.03 -11.42 -10.61
C ASP A 187 -6.28 -12.11 -10.01
N SER A 188 -6.16 -13.36 -9.55
CA SER A 188 -7.26 -14.08 -8.89
C SER A 188 -7.51 -13.68 -7.43
N CYS A 189 -6.49 -13.13 -6.75
CA CYS A 189 -6.55 -12.71 -5.35
C CYS A 189 -6.90 -11.23 -5.20
N ALA A 190 -6.66 -10.41 -6.24
CA ALA A 190 -6.92 -8.99 -6.24
C ALA A 190 -8.39 -8.68 -5.86
N GLY A 191 -8.57 -7.77 -4.89
CA GLY A 191 -9.88 -7.39 -4.37
C GLY A 191 -10.52 -8.42 -3.43
N ARG A 192 -9.89 -9.58 -3.16
CA ARG A 192 -10.42 -10.60 -2.23
C ARG A 192 -9.84 -10.48 -0.82
N PHE A 193 -8.58 -10.06 -0.73
CA PHE A 193 -7.91 -9.71 0.52
C PHE A 193 -6.76 -8.75 0.23
N THR A 194 -6.30 -8.02 1.26
CA THR A 194 -5.08 -7.21 1.15
C THR A 194 -3.86 -7.98 1.65
N CYS A 195 -2.65 -7.69 1.16
CA CYS A 195 -1.45 -8.41 1.60
C CYS A 195 -0.24 -7.51 1.81
N ASP A 196 0.29 -7.50 3.02
CA ASP A 196 1.63 -6.99 3.31
C ASP A 196 2.68 -8.08 3.09
N ALA A 197 3.84 -7.72 2.56
CA ALA A 197 4.92 -8.64 2.24
C ALA A 197 6.27 -8.17 2.79
N ARG A 198 7.11 -9.10 3.25
CA ARG A 198 8.46 -8.83 3.77
C ARG A 198 9.47 -9.79 3.17
N GLY A 199 10.57 -9.21 2.70
CA GLY A 199 11.75 -9.95 2.30
C GLY A 199 12.81 -9.93 3.41
N VAL A 200 13.31 -11.10 3.79
CA VAL A 200 14.32 -11.26 4.85
C VAL A 200 15.71 -11.47 4.25
N GLY A 201 16.70 -10.73 4.74
CA GLY A 201 18.05 -10.76 4.18
C GLY A 201 18.08 -10.17 2.77
N THR A 202 18.91 -10.74 1.89
CA THR A 202 19.14 -10.22 0.52
C THR A 202 18.92 -11.25 -0.59
N ASP A 203 18.57 -12.50 -0.26
CA ASP A 203 18.48 -13.61 -1.24
C ASP A 203 17.12 -13.68 -1.98
N TRP A 204 16.37 -12.58 -2.02
CA TRP A 204 15.04 -12.47 -2.63
C TRP A 204 14.98 -11.33 -3.67
N GLU A 205 13.93 -11.30 -4.48
CA GLU A 205 13.78 -10.34 -5.57
C GLU A 205 12.84 -9.18 -5.18
N VAL A 206 13.34 -7.94 -5.26
CA VAL A 206 12.58 -6.75 -4.84
C VAL A 206 11.31 -6.57 -5.66
N SER A 207 11.40 -6.78 -6.96
CA SER A 207 10.27 -6.64 -7.88
C SER A 207 9.15 -7.66 -7.60
N GLU A 208 9.47 -8.86 -7.12
CA GLU A 208 8.48 -9.88 -6.76
C GLU A 208 7.68 -9.47 -5.51
N VAL A 209 8.38 -9.10 -4.43
CA VAL A 209 7.75 -8.75 -3.14
C VAL A 209 6.96 -7.45 -3.25
N THR A 210 7.51 -6.44 -3.93
CA THR A 210 6.80 -5.17 -4.17
C THR A 210 5.61 -5.37 -5.11
N GLY A 211 5.72 -6.27 -6.10
CA GLY A 211 4.62 -6.64 -6.98
C GLY A 211 3.43 -7.27 -6.26
N ILE A 212 3.68 -8.14 -5.27
CA ILE A 212 2.63 -8.74 -4.43
C ILE A 212 1.90 -7.66 -3.62
N ALA A 213 2.66 -6.82 -2.91
CA ALA A 213 2.11 -5.75 -2.09
C ALA A 213 1.29 -4.76 -2.93
N SER A 214 1.81 -4.36 -4.10
CA SER A 214 1.09 -3.52 -5.05
C SER A 214 -0.21 -4.19 -5.48
N ALA A 215 -0.17 -5.40 -6.04
CA ALA A 215 -1.35 -6.09 -6.56
C ALA A 215 -2.45 -6.28 -5.49
N LEU A 216 -2.06 -6.51 -4.23
CA LEU A 216 -2.96 -6.76 -3.11
C LEU A 216 -3.07 -5.56 -2.15
N LEU A 217 -2.82 -4.34 -2.61
CA LEU A 217 -3.06 -3.08 -1.86
C LEU A 217 -2.48 -3.09 -0.42
N GLY A 218 -1.29 -3.65 -0.26
CA GLY A 218 -0.52 -3.63 0.98
C GLY A 218 0.84 -2.96 0.80
N THR A 219 1.79 -3.35 1.63
CA THR A 219 3.12 -2.75 1.74
C THR A 219 4.22 -3.79 1.61
N ALA A 220 5.34 -3.40 1.02
CA ALA A 220 6.57 -4.19 0.96
C ALA A 220 7.67 -3.49 1.76
N ASP A 221 8.49 -4.27 2.48
CA ASP A 221 9.71 -3.77 3.10
C ASP A 221 10.76 -4.89 3.22
N ILE A 222 12.01 -4.48 3.37
CA ILE A 222 13.14 -5.35 3.67
C ILE A 222 13.36 -5.45 5.18
N VAL A 223 13.59 -6.66 5.65
CA VAL A 223 14.08 -6.95 7.01
C VAL A 223 15.50 -7.49 6.88
N ALA A 224 16.45 -6.56 6.81
CA ALA A 224 17.87 -6.90 6.57
C ALA A 224 18.46 -7.76 7.69
N ASP A 225 18.13 -7.46 8.95
CA ASP A 225 18.47 -8.30 10.10
C ASP A 225 17.23 -9.08 10.56
N PRO A 226 17.26 -10.41 10.49
CA PRO A 226 16.19 -11.28 11.02
C PRO A 226 15.77 -10.96 12.48
N ALA A 227 16.63 -10.37 13.32
CA ALA A 227 16.27 -9.98 14.68
C ALA A 227 15.20 -8.86 14.73
N GLY A 228 15.06 -8.05 13.68
CA GLY A 228 14.03 -7.01 13.57
C GLY A 228 12.65 -7.54 13.19
N LEU A 229 12.54 -8.81 12.79
CA LEU A 229 11.34 -9.35 12.17
C LEU A 229 10.13 -9.38 13.09
N ALA A 230 10.31 -9.68 14.38
CA ALA A 230 9.21 -9.72 15.34
C ALA A 230 8.58 -8.34 15.57
N ALA A 231 9.39 -7.29 15.66
CA ALA A 231 8.88 -5.92 15.80
C ALA A 231 8.11 -5.47 14.55
N ASP A 232 8.62 -5.80 13.36
CA ASP A 232 7.96 -5.49 12.09
C ASP A 232 6.59 -6.20 11.98
N PHE A 233 6.53 -7.50 12.29
CA PHE A 233 5.30 -8.30 12.25
C PHE A 233 4.26 -7.81 13.26
N THR A 234 4.69 -7.43 14.46
CA THR A 234 3.81 -6.80 15.45
C THR A 234 3.22 -5.50 14.89
N GLN A 235 4.05 -4.59 14.37
CA GLN A 235 3.59 -3.30 13.84
C GLN A 235 2.63 -3.48 12.64
N MET A 236 2.92 -4.43 11.76
CA MET A 236 2.08 -4.76 10.63
C MET A 236 0.71 -5.28 11.09
N MET A 237 0.71 -6.22 12.05
CA MET A 237 -0.53 -6.76 12.60
C MET A 237 -1.33 -5.69 13.36
N GLU A 238 -0.68 -4.81 14.13
CA GLU A 238 -1.33 -3.67 14.78
C GLU A 238 -2.02 -2.77 13.75
N THR A 239 -1.35 -2.48 12.62
CA THR A 239 -1.91 -1.69 11.52
C THR A 239 -3.12 -2.38 10.88
N ALA A 240 -3.04 -3.70 10.65
CA ALA A 240 -4.14 -4.49 10.10
C ALA A 240 -5.34 -4.56 11.07
N MET A 241 -5.08 -4.69 12.38
CA MET A 241 -6.12 -4.74 13.42
C MET A 241 -6.73 -3.37 13.73
N GLY A 242 -6.04 -2.29 13.39
CA GLY A 242 -6.54 -0.91 13.47
C GLY A 242 -7.48 -0.52 12.31
N LYS A 243 -7.69 -1.41 11.32
CA LYS A 243 -8.64 -1.18 10.24
C LYS A 243 -10.08 -1.38 10.73
N GLU A 244 -10.97 -0.50 10.28
CA GLU A 244 -12.36 -0.38 10.73
C GLU A 244 -13.38 -0.48 9.60
N VAL A 245 -13.00 -0.07 8.40
CA VAL A 245 -13.86 -0.10 7.21
C VAL A 245 -13.14 -0.85 6.10
N ALA A 246 -13.77 -1.91 5.60
CA ALA A 246 -13.24 -2.70 4.49
C ALA A 246 -13.70 -2.16 3.13
N ASP A 247 -12.98 -2.55 2.08
CA ASP A 247 -13.40 -2.43 0.67
C ASP A 247 -13.84 -1.03 0.24
N VAL A 248 -13.21 0.00 0.78
CA VAL A 248 -13.49 1.38 0.37
C VAL A 248 -12.94 1.62 -1.03
N SER A 249 -13.75 2.23 -1.88
CA SER A 249 -13.38 2.66 -3.22
C SER A 249 -13.47 4.17 -3.37
N LEU A 250 -12.52 4.73 -4.10
CA LEU A 250 -12.54 6.11 -4.58
C LEU A 250 -13.35 6.14 -5.88
N ARG A 251 -14.59 6.61 -5.80
CA ARG A 251 -15.48 6.75 -6.96
C ARG A 251 -15.21 8.08 -7.65
N LEU A 252 -14.84 8.03 -8.92
CA LEU A 252 -14.69 9.19 -9.78
C LEU A 252 -15.82 9.23 -10.80
N TRP A 253 -16.62 10.31 -10.75
CA TRP A 253 -17.59 10.63 -11.78
C TRP A 253 -17.08 11.77 -12.67
N THR A 254 -17.28 11.67 -13.98
CA THR A 254 -16.91 12.73 -14.94
C THR A 254 -18.09 13.23 -15.78
N PRO A 255 -18.08 14.51 -16.22
CA PRO A 255 -18.98 15.00 -17.24
C PRO A 255 -18.74 14.36 -18.61
N VAL A 256 -19.65 14.62 -19.55
CA VAL A 256 -19.49 14.22 -20.95
C VAL A 256 -18.28 14.95 -21.56
N GLY A 257 -17.47 14.23 -22.34
CA GLY A 257 -16.29 14.79 -23.00
C GLY A 257 -15.04 14.85 -22.12
N THR A 258 -15.13 14.35 -20.89
CA THR A 258 -14.02 14.34 -19.92
C THR A 258 -13.52 12.91 -19.68
N THR A 259 -12.21 12.73 -19.64
CA THR A 259 -11.55 11.44 -19.41
C THR A 259 -10.55 11.50 -18.26
N ILE A 260 -10.56 10.50 -17.39
CA ILE A 260 -9.52 10.32 -16.37
C ILE A 260 -8.25 9.83 -17.08
N LYS A 261 -7.16 10.60 -16.97
CA LYS A 261 -5.84 10.24 -17.52
C LYS A 261 -5.13 9.25 -16.62
N PHE A 262 -5.10 9.54 -15.32
CA PHE A 262 -4.56 8.62 -14.32
C PHE A 262 -5.15 8.88 -12.93
N VAL A 263 -5.07 7.84 -12.10
CA VAL A 263 -5.30 7.90 -10.65
C VAL A 263 -4.15 7.19 -9.97
N LYS A 264 -3.49 7.88 -9.05
CA LYS A 264 -2.36 7.34 -8.29
C LYS A 264 -2.56 7.63 -6.81
N GLN A 265 -2.27 6.67 -5.94
CA GLN A 265 -1.95 7.04 -4.57
C GLN A 265 -0.56 7.66 -4.58
N VAL A 266 -0.39 8.77 -3.86
CA VAL A 266 0.89 9.49 -3.74
C VAL A 266 1.33 9.66 -2.30
N ALA A 267 0.50 9.30 -1.32
CA ALA A 267 0.89 9.15 0.07
C ALA A 267 -0.01 8.13 0.79
N PRO A 268 0.51 7.34 1.76
CA PRO A 268 1.90 7.34 2.25
C PRO A 268 2.91 6.66 1.31
N THR A 269 2.42 5.85 0.38
CA THR A 269 3.22 5.20 -0.68
C THR A 269 2.66 5.56 -2.05
N VAL A 270 3.55 5.61 -3.05
CA VAL A 270 3.16 5.72 -4.46
C VAL A 270 2.60 4.38 -4.93
N GLU A 271 1.38 4.38 -5.45
CA GLU A 271 0.72 3.21 -6.02
C GLU A 271 -0.12 3.60 -7.25
N GLU A 272 0.02 2.84 -8.34
CA GLU A 272 -0.72 3.08 -9.58
C GLU A 272 -2.11 2.41 -9.50
N LEU A 273 -3.16 3.23 -9.62
CA LEU A 273 -4.55 2.76 -9.52
C LEU A 273 -5.29 2.86 -10.85
N THR A 274 -4.76 3.57 -11.85
CA THR A 274 -5.42 3.87 -13.13
C THR A 274 -6.07 2.64 -13.77
N ASP A 275 -5.33 1.54 -13.87
CA ASP A 275 -5.77 0.30 -14.53
C ASP A 275 -6.61 -0.61 -13.61
N ARG A 276 -6.82 -0.19 -12.35
CA ARG A 276 -7.66 -0.90 -11.36
C ARG A 276 -9.11 -0.41 -11.34
N ARG A 277 -9.49 0.40 -12.34
CA ARG A 277 -10.84 0.94 -12.45
C ARG A 277 -11.86 -0.19 -12.67
N THR A 278 -12.93 -0.14 -11.89
CA THR A 278 -14.16 -0.93 -12.14
C THR A 278 -15.30 0.02 -12.52
N GLU A 279 -16.13 -0.35 -13.49
CA GLU A 279 -17.24 0.51 -13.91
C GLU A 279 -18.36 0.54 -12.86
N ALA A 280 -18.79 1.75 -12.49
CA ALA A 280 -19.68 2.00 -11.35
C ALA A 280 -20.94 2.77 -11.76
N GLY A 281 -21.41 2.53 -12.99
CA GLY A 281 -22.54 3.21 -13.61
C GLY A 281 -22.13 4.29 -14.63
N PRO A 282 -23.09 5.08 -15.14
CA PRO A 282 -22.81 6.00 -16.24
C PRO A 282 -21.77 7.07 -15.88
N ARG A 283 -20.61 7.00 -16.55
CA ARG A 283 -19.47 7.93 -16.36
C ARG A 283 -18.91 7.93 -14.94
N ALA A 284 -19.06 6.83 -14.21
CA ALA A 284 -18.49 6.63 -12.89
C ALA A 284 -17.58 5.40 -12.90
N GLY A 285 -16.39 5.53 -12.31
CA GLY A 285 -15.46 4.43 -12.11
C GLY A 285 -14.98 4.38 -10.66
N ASP A 286 -14.88 3.17 -10.11
CA ASP A 286 -14.38 2.91 -8.77
C ASP A 286 -12.93 2.45 -8.83
N TYR A 287 -12.10 3.09 -8.01
CA TYR A 287 -10.69 2.75 -7.81
C TYR A 287 -10.53 2.16 -6.41
N PRO A 288 -10.07 0.90 -6.27
CA PRO A 288 -10.03 0.24 -4.97
C PRO A 288 -8.95 0.85 -4.09
N THR A 289 -9.30 1.13 -2.84
CA THR A 289 -8.38 1.67 -1.82
C THR A 289 -8.22 0.72 -0.62
N GLY A 290 -8.88 -0.43 -0.63
CA GLY A 290 -8.78 -1.42 0.44
C GLY A 290 -9.37 -0.95 1.76
N SER A 291 -8.81 -1.45 2.86
CA SER A 291 -9.33 -1.19 4.21
C SER A 291 -8.73 0.07 4.85
N TRP A 292 -9.54 0.74 5.67
CA TRP A 292 -9.21 2.00 6.33
C TRP A 292 -9.38 1.92 7.85
N GLY A 293 -8.43 2.49 8.59
CA GLY A 293 -8.50 2.79 10.03
C GLY A 293 -8.42 4.30 10.27
N ASP A 294 -7.89 4.73 11.44
CA ASP A 294 -7.53 6.13 11.69
C ASP A 294 -6.26 6.50 10.89
N GLU A 295 -6.46 6.94 9.66
CA GLU A 295 -5.38 7.19 8.70
C GLU A 295 -5.76 8.24 7.65
N SER A 296 -4.78 8.65 6.85
CA SER A 296 -5.01 9.53 5.72
C SER A 296 -4.09 9.21 4.56
N ARG A 297 -4.66 9.24 3.36
CA ARG A 297 -3.96 8.95 2.10
C ARG A 297 -4.27 10.04 1.09
N ASP A 298 -3.30 10.31 0.23
CA ASP A 298 -3.39 11.36 -0.79
C ASP A 298 -3.36 10.70 -2.17
N TYR A 299 -4.23 11.15 -3.07
CA TYR A 299 -4.38 10.63 -4.42
C TYR A 299 -4.17 11.74 -5.44
N HIS A 300 -3.32 11.50 -6.43
CA HIS A 300 -3.16 12.39 -7.58
C HIS A 300 -4.08 11.92 -8.70
N VAL A 301 -5.07 12.76 -9.02
CA VAL A 301 -6.02 12.55 -10.10
C VAL A 301 -5.71 13.55 -11.22
N CYS A 302 -5.49 13.03 -12.42
CA CYS A 302 -5.34 13.84 -13.63
C CYS A 302 -6.53 13.60 -14.55
N VAL A 303 -7.15 14.70 -14.98
CA VAL A 303 -8.37 14.70 -15.77
C VAL A 303 -8.16 15.52 -17.03
N GLU A 304 -8.46 14.93 -18.19
CA GLU A 304 -8.51 15.66 -19.45
C GLU A 304 -9.94 16.15 -19.71
N VAL A 305 -10.11 17.47 -19.81
CA VAL A 305 -11.38 18.16 -20.06
C VAL A 305 -11.51 18.61 -21.52
N PRO A 306 -12.74 18.83 -22.03
CA PRO A 306 -12.93 19.45 -23.34
C PRO A 306 -12.42 20.90 -23.33
N VAL A 307 -12.13 21.44 -24.51
CA VAL A 307 -11.80 22.87 -24.65
C VAL A 307 -13.04 23.69 -24.32
N ALA A 308 -12.86 24.79 -23.59
CA ALA A 308 -13.91 25.72 -23.25
C ALA A 308 -13.47 27.17 -23.48
N ASN A 309 -14.45 28.09 -23.46
CA ASN A 309 -14.18 29.52 -23.65
C ASN A 309 -13.62 30.15 -22.38
N LEU A 310 -12.89 31.25 -22.53
CA LEU A 310 -12.43 32.07 -21.41
C LEU A 310 -13.61 32.49 -20.50
N GLY A 311 -13.38 32.45 -19.17
CA GLY A 311 -14.37 32.73 -18.14
C GLY A 311 -15.35 31.58 -17.87
N GLN A 312 -15.31 30.49 -18.64
CA GLN A 312 -16.16 29.34 -18.40
C GLN A 312 -15.63 28.49 -17.24
N GLU A 313 -16.52 28.08 -16.35
CA GLU A 313 -16.24 27.12 -15.28
C GLU A 313 -16.91 25.77 -15.59
N MET A 314 -16.20 24.68 -15.28
CA MET A 314 -16.76 23.34 -15.30
C MET A 314 -16.29 22.50 -14.11
N LEU A 315 -17.12 21.53 -13.73
CA LEU A 315 -16.69 20.43 -12.88
C LEU A 315 -15.94 19.43 -13.73
N ALA A 316 -14.65 19.21 -13.51
CA ALA A 316 -13.86 18.20 -14.22
C ALA A 316 -14.15 16.78 -13.69
N ALA A 317 -14.21 16.60 -12.37
CA ALA A 317 -14.59 15.33 -11.76
C ALA A 317 -15.26 15.55 -10.40
N ARG A 318 -16.14 14.62 -10.02
CA ARG A 318 -16.62 14.48 -8.65
C ARG A 318 -15.99 13.24 -8.04
N VAL A 319 -15.37 13.44 -6.89
CA VAL A 319 -14.77 12.39 -6.08
C VAL A 319 -15.71 12.03 -4.94
N SER A 320 -15.92 10.75 -4.69
CA SER A 320 -16.73 10.26 -3.56
C SER A 320 -16.12 9.00 -3.00
N LEU A 321 -16.38 8.71 -1.72
CA LEU A 321 -15.99 7.46 -1.10
C LEU A 321 -17.19 6.55 -0.96
N VAL A 322 -17.03 5.30 -1.40
CA VAL A 322 -18.09 4.31 -1.39
C VAL A 322 -17.59 2.95 -0.92
N ILE A 323 -18.49 2.13 -0.40
CA ILE A 323 -18.28 0.70 -0.19
C ILE A 323 -19.14 -0.03 -1.22
N PRO A 324 -18.55 -0.67 -2.25
CA PRO A 324 -19.28 -1.50 -3.19
C PRO A 324 -20.00 -2.64 -2.46
N GLN A 325 -21.21 -2.96 -2.89
CA GLN A 325 -22.01 -4.04 -2.33
C GLN A 325 -22.07 -5.23 -3.30
N PRO A 326 -22.21 -6.47 -2.81
CA PRO A 326 -22.30 -7.66 -3.67
C PRO A 326 -23.47 -7.63 -4.67
N ASP A 327 -24.53 -6.86 -4.38
CA ASP A 327 -25.70 -6.69 -5.24
C ASP A 327 -25.48 -5.66 -6.38
N GLY A 328 -24.26 -5.11 -6.50
CA GLY A 328 -23.90 -4.08 -7.46
C GLY A 328 -24.30 -2.66 -7.06
N SER A 329 -24.95 -2.48 -5.89
CA SER A 329 -25.14 -1.17 -5.29
C SER A 329 -23.85 -0.69 -4.61
N ALA A 330 -23.88 0.54 -4.07
CA ALA A 330 -22.76 1.05 -3.29
C ALA A 330 -23.26 1.93 -2.16
N GLN A 331 -22.71 1.72 -0.97
CA GLN A 331 -22.96 2.57 0.18
C GLN A 331 -22.05 3.79 0.11
N ASN A 332 -22.63 5.00 0.10
CA ASN A 332 -21.85 6.23 0.11
C ASN A 332 -21.42 6.58 1.55
N LEU A 333 -20.15 6.93 1.73
CA LEU A 333 -19.57 7.30 3.03
C LEU A 333 -19.74 8.78 3.39
N GLY A 334 -20.50 9.54 2.59
CA GLY A 334 -20.89 10.93 2.84
C GLY A 334 -19.83 11.97 2.49
N ALA A 335 -18.58 11.56 2.27
CA ALA A 335 -17.49 12.45 1.91
C ALA A 335 -17.38 12.63 0.38
N GLN A 336 -17.27 13.89 -0.07
CA GLN A 336 -17.14 14.22 -1.49
C GLN A 336 -16.16 15.38 -1.71
N GLY A 337 -15.47 15.36 -2.85
CA GLY A 337 -14.60 16.42 -3.34
C GLY A 337 -14.94 16.79 -4.78
N LEU A 338 -14.76 18.06 -5.13
CA LEU A 338 -15.01 18.56 -6.49
C LEU A 338 -13.71 19.01 -7.13
N VAL A 339 -13.40 18.45 -8.30
CA VAL A 339 -12.26 18.87 -9.12
C VAL A 339 -12.77 19.85 -10.17
N ARG A 340 -12.33 21.12 -10.13
CA ARG A 340 -12.85 22.22 -10.98
C ARG A 340 -11.88 22.57 -12.12
N ALA A 341 -12.40 23.17 -13.18
CA ALA A 341 -11.63 23.80 -14.25
C ALA A 341 -12.26 25.13 -14.64
N VAL A 342 -11.44 26.17 -14.71
CA VAL A 342 -11.83 27.54 -15.06
C VAL A 342 -10.85 28.05 -16.10
N TRP A 343 -11.32 28.39 -17.31
CA TRP A 343 -10.44 28.94 -18.35
C TRP A 343 -10.25 30.43 -18.14
N THR A 344 -9.00 30.89 -18.19
CA THR A 344 -8.64 32.29 -17.95
C THR A 344 -7.51 32.75 -18.87
N ASP A 345 -7.50 34.03 -19.20
CA ASP A 345 -6.41 34.73 -19.87
C ASP A 345 -5.42 35.35 -18.87
N ASP A 346 -5.72 35.28 -17.56
CA ASP A 346 -4.79 35.65 -16.51
C ASP A 346 -3.64 34.64 -16.44
N MET A 347 -2.49 35.06 -16.97
CA MET A 347 -1.26 34.29 -16.95
C MET A 347 -0.79 33.98 -15.52
N VAL A 348 -1.00 34.86 -14.55
CA VAL A 348 -0.57 34.63 -13.16
C VAL A 348 -1.42 33.54 -12.53
N ALA A 349 -2.75 33.59 -12.72
CA ALA A 349 -3.65 32.56 -12.22
C ALA A 349 -3.39 31.19 -12.85
N SER A 350 -3.23 31.14 -14.18
CA SER A 350 -3.02 29.88 -14.93
C SER A 350 -1.62 29.26 -14.75
N THR A 351 -0.59 30.06 -14.42
CA THR A 351 0.77 29.56 -14.16
C THR A 351 1.08 29.36 -12.67
N SER A 352 0.13 29.71 -11.79
CA SER A 352 0.27 29.49 -10.35
C SER A 352 0.46 28.00 -10.04
N ILE A 353 1.52 27.67 -9.29
CA ILE A 353 1.84 26.30 -8.93
C ILE A 353 1.13 25.95 -7.63
N ASN A 354 0.25 24.95 -7.65
CA ASN A 354 -0.32 24.41 -6.42
C ASN A 354 0.77 23.63 -5.65
N PRO A 355 1.09 23.98 -4.38
CA PRO A 355 2.18 23.37 -3.63
C PRO A 355 2.03 21.85 -3.45
N GLN A 356 0.81 21.36 -3.19
CA GLN A 356 0.54 19.93 -3.02
C GLN A 356 0.75 19.16 -4.33
N VAL A 357 0.23 19.69 -5.44
CA VAL A 357 0.41 19.08 -6.78
C VAL A 357 1.88 19.01 -7.14
N ALA A 358 2.63 20.11 -6.96
CA ALA A 358 4.06 20.15 -7.26
C ALA A 358 4.87 19.19 -6.39
N HIS A 359 4.58 19.14 -5.09
CA HIS A 359 5.24 18.24 -4.15
C HIS A 359 5.07 16.77 -4.55
N TYR A 360 3.83 16.32 -4.77
CA TYR A 360 3.58 14.92 -5.08
C TYR A 360 4.00 14.52 -6.50
N THR A 361 3.95 15.45 -7.46
CA THR A 361 4.55 15.22 -8.79
C THR A 361 6.06 14.97 -8.65
N GLY A 362 6.75 15.76 -7.81
CA GLY A 362 8.17 15.57 -7.51
C GLY A 362 8.49 14.25 -6.77
N GLN A 363 7.61 13.81 -5.85
CA GLN A 363 7.78 12.50 -5.17
C GLN A 363 7.59 11.32 -6.13
N ALA A 364 6.62 11.40 -7.05
CA ALA A 364 6.42 10.37 -8.07
C ALA A 364 7.63 10.31 -9.04
N GLU A 365 8.15 11.46 -9.45
CA GLU A 365 9.38 11.53 -10.25
C GLU A 365 10.56 10.92 -9.48
N LEU A 366 10.72 11.26 -8.18
CA LEU A 366 11.78 10.73 -7.31
C LEU A 366 11.79 9.20 -7.29
N ALA A 367 10.64 8.57 -7.05
CA ALA A 367 10.52 7.11 -7.04
C ALA A 367 10.96 6.51 -8.39
N GLN A 368 10.49 7.09 -9.50
CA GLN A 368 10.81 6.63 -10.85
C GLN A 368 12.32 6.74 -11.18
N VAL A 369 12.96 7.87 -10.84
CA VAL A 369 14.38 8.05 -11.15
C VAL A 369 15.29 7.21 -10.26
N ILE A 370 14.86 6.87 -9.03
CA ILE A 370 15.57 5.90 -8.18
C ILE A 370 15.57 4.52 -8.85
N GLN A 371 14.39 4.01 -9.23
CA GLN A 371 14.26 2.70 -9.89
C GLN A 371 15.11 2.64 -11.16
N GLN A 372 14.95 3.63 -12.05
CA GLN A 372 15.75 3.72 -13.28
C GLN A 372 17.26 3.78 -12.99
N GLY A 373 17.67 4.52 -11.97
CA GLY A 373 19.08 4.63 -11.60
C GLY A 373 19.68 3.33 -11.09
N LEU A 374 18.91 2.56 -10.30
CA LEU A 374 19.32 1.24 -9.82
C LEU A 374 19.35 0.21 -10.95
N ASP A 375 18.35 0.20 -11.84
CA ASP A 375 18.32 -0.69 -13.00
C ASP A 375 19.52 -0.45 -13.93
N LEU A 376 19.83 0.82 -14.23
CA LEU A 376 20.99 1.19 -15.05
C LEU A 376 22.31 0.76 -14.38
N ARG A 377 22.40 0.88 -13.05
CA ARG A 377 23.56 0.41 -12.28
C ARG A 377 23.70 -1.11 -12.37
N LYS A 378 22.62 -1.87 -12.19
CA LYS A 378 22.59 -3.33 -12.34
C LYS A 378 22.97 -3.75 -13.77
N ALA A 379 22.56 -2.98 -14.77
CA ALA A 379 22.92 -3.19 -16.19
C ALA A 379 24.36 -2.76 -16.55
N GLY A 380 25.09 -2.11 -15.63
CA GLY A 380 26.45 -1.62 -15.85
C GLY A 380 26.56 -0.28 -16.57
N ASP A 381 25.44 0.42 -16.83
CA ASP A 381 25.43 1.80 -17.35
C ASP A 381 25.65 2.80 -16.22
N MET A 382 26.92 3.00 -15.90
CA MET A 382 27.34 3.86 -14.79
C MET A 382 27.03 5.34 -15.04
N ASP A 383 27.08 5.80 -16.29
CA ASP A 383 26.81 7.20 -16.64
C ASP A 383 25.31 7.49 -16.52
N GLY A 384 24.47 6.61 -17.08
CA GLY A 384 23.03 6.68 -16.93
C GLY A 384 22.58 6.60 -15.46
N ALA A 385 23.14 5.65 -14.70
CA ALA A 385 22.87 5.51 -13.27
C ALA A 385 23.28 6.77 -12.48
N THR A 386 24.44 7.37 -12.78
CA THR A 386 24.89 8.61 -12.13
C THR A 386 23.91 9.75 -12.39
N ALA A 387 23.45 9.92 -13.64
CA ALA A 387 22.50 10.96 -14.00
C ALA A 387 21.15 10.79 -13.28
N LYS A 388 20.61 9.56 -13.26
CA LYS A 388 19.31 9.26 -12.63
C LYS A 388 19.35 9.36 -11.10
N LEU A 389 20.36 8.78 -10.45
CA LEU A 389 20.53 8.89 -9.01
C LEU A 389 20.92 10.31 -8.56
N GLY A 390 21.61 11.08 -9.40
CA GLY A 390 21.85 12.51 -9.20
C GLY A 390 20.56 13.32 -9.18
N ARG A 391 19.67 13.08 -10.15
CA ARG A 391 18.32 13.66 -10.15
C ARG A 391 17.50 13.23 -8.94
N ALA A 392 17.62 11.99 -8.49
CA ALA A 392 16.98 11.50 -7.27
C ALA A 392 17.44 12.29 -6.04
N VAL A 393 18.74 12.52 -5.88
CA VAL A 393 19.28 13.32 -4.76
C VAL A 393 18.75 14.75 -4.79
N GLN A 394 18.67 15.36 -5.98
CA GLN A 394 18.11 16.71 -6.15
C GLN A 394 16.64 16.77 -5.70
N LEU A 395 15.81 15.83 -6.15
CA LEU A 395 14.39 15.76 -5.80
C LEU A 395 14.17 15.46 -4.31
N ALA A 396 14.94 14.53 -3.73
CA ALA A 396 14.87 14.21 -2.30
C ALA A 396 15.24 15.41 -1.42
N SER A 397 16.26 16.18 -1.84
CA SER A 397 16.67 17.41 -1.15
C SER A 397 15.63 18.51 -1.27
N ALA A 398 15.11 18.77 -2.47
CA ALA A 398 14.11 19.82 -2.72
C ALA A 398 12.78 19.56 -2.00
N SER A 399 12.39 18.29 -1.86
CA SER A 399 11.15 17.88 -1.20
C SER A 399 11.27 17.64 0.31
N GLY A 400 12.47 17.75 0.87
CA GLY A 400 12.73 17.49 2.30
C GLY A 400 12.58 16.03 2.72
N ASN A 401 12.66 15.08 1.78
CA ASN A 401 12.57 13.64 2.07
C ASN A 401 13.89 13.12 2.66
N ALA A 402 14.12 13.46 3.94
CA ALA A 402 15.37 13.18 4.64
C ALA A 402 15.70 11.69 4.74
N ASP A 403 14.69 10.82 4.83
CA ASP A 403 14.92 9.38 4.93
C ASP A 403 15.37 8.80 3.59
N THR A 404 14.75 9.20 2.48
CA THR A 404 15.23 8.81 1.13
C THR A 404 16.61 9.39 0.85
N ALA A 405 16.88 10.62 1.26
CA ALA A 405 18.22 11.22 1.12
C ALA A 405 19.30 10.42 1.88
N LYS A 406 19.00 9.92 3.09
CA LYS A 406 19.91 9.04 3.84
C LYS A 406 20.15 7.71 3.10
N LEU A 407 19.11 7.11 2.51
CA LEU A 407 19.23 5.88 1.74
C LEU A 407 20.07 6.09 0.46
N LEU A 408 19.80 7.17 -0.28
CA LEU A 408 20.59 7.56 -1.44
C LEU A 408 22.07 7.76 -1.10
N ALA A 409 22.37 8.40 0.03
CA ALA A 409 23.74 8.60 0.50
C ALA A 409 24.48 7.29 0.84
N LYS A 410 23.78 6.16 0.96
CA LYS A 410 24.42 4.84 1.07
C LYS A 410 24.89 4.29 -0.27
N VAL A 411 24.25 4.68 -1.37
CA VAL A 411 24.53 4.19 -2.74
C VAL A 411 25.41 5.16 -3.54
N VAL A 412 25.31 6.46 -3.26
CA VAL A 412 26.08 7.52 -3.94
C VAL A 412 26.80 8.43 -2.97
N ASP A 413 27.95 8.96 -3.37
CA ASP A 413 28.63 10.06 -2.71
C ASP A 413 28.10 11.38 -3.27
N VAL A 414 27.41 12.15 -2.43
CA VAL A 414 26.81 13.43 -2.83
C VAL A 414 27.89 14.52 -2.81
N VAL A 415 28.15 15.12 -3.98
CA VAL A 415 29.08 16.25 -4.12
C VAL A 415 28.31 17.57 -3.98
N ASP A 416 27.18 17.68 -4.67
CA ASP A 416 26.27 18.82 -4.57
C ASP A 416 24.82 18.37 -4.83
N ALA A 417 23.99 18.43 -3.79
CA ALA A 417 22.59 18.02 -3.87
C ALA A 417 21.74 18.99 -4.73
N ALA A 418 22.07 20.28 -4.77
CA ALA A 418 21.26 21.28 -5.48
C ALA A 418 21.36 21.10 -7.00
N THR A 419 22.54 20.73 -7.50
CA THR A 419 22.78 20.44 -8.91
C THR A 419 22.60 18.96 -9.27
N GLY A 420 22.40 18.08 -8.27
CA GLY A 420 22.33 16.63 -8.47
C GLY A 420 23.68 16.00 -8.82
N THR A 421 24.79 16.65 -8.47
CA THR A 421 26.14 16.15 -8.75
C THR A 421 26.51 15.07 -7.73
N VAL A 422 26.62 13.83 -8.20
CA VAL A 422 26.94 12.66 -7.37
C VAL A 422 28.04 11.81 -8.00
N ARG A 423 28.69 10.97 -7.20
CA ARG A 423 29.54 9.88 -7.67
C ARG A 423 28.97 8.56 -7.19
N LEU A 424 28.85 7.59 -8.07
CA LEU A 424 28.43 6.24 -7.66
C LEU A 424 29.50 5.63 -6.75
N LYS A 425 29.07 5.02 -5.63
CA LYS A 425 30.01 4.27 -4.81
C LYS A 425 30.45 3.01 -5.54
N ALA A 426 31.75 2.74 -5.45
CA ALA A 426 32.37 1.56 -6.07
C ALA A 426 31.90 0.25 -5.42
N LYS A 427 31.57 0.28 -4.12
CA LYS A 427 31.00 -0.83 -3.37
C LYS A 427 29.80 -0.33 -2.59
N VAL A 428 28.68 -1.02 -2.73
CA VAL A 428 27.42 -0.77 -2.02
C VAL A 428 27.01 -2.11 -1.44
N GLU A 429 26.61 -2.11 -0.17
CA GLU A 429 26.05 -3.31 0.46
C GLU A 429 24.72 -3.64 -0.22
N GLU A 430 24.51 -4.90 -0.59
CA GLU A 430 23.31 -5.34 -1.31
C GLU A 430 22.02 -4.96 -0.56
N ALA A 431 22.03 -5.12 0.77
CA ALA A 431 20.92 -4.71 1.62
C ALA A 431 20.59 -3.21 1.53
N ASP A 432 21.58 -2.34 1.33
CA ASP A 432 21.35 -0.90 1.20
C ASP A 432 20.73 -0.55 -0.16
N GLU A 433 21.15 -1.23 -1.22
CA GLU A 433 20.55 -1.09 -2.55
C GLU A 433 19.10 -1.58 -2.56
N MET A 434 18.84 -2.78 -2.03
CA MET A 434 17.49 -3.34 -1.89
C MET A 434 16.61 -2.48 -0.99
N THR A 435 17.15 -1.90 0.09
CA THR A 435 16.40 -0.98 0.96
C THR A 435 15.98 0.27 0.20
N LEU A 436 16.89 0.87 -0.58
CA LEU A 436 16.58 2.05 -1.39
C LEU A 436 15.52 1.71 -2.45
N GLU A 437 15.66 0.57 -3.13
CA GLU A 437 14.72 0.11 -4.15
C GLU A 437 13.33 -0.12 -3.56
N THR A 438 13.23 -0.89 -2.47
CA THR A 438 11.97 -1.23 -1.82
C THR A 438 11.27 0.00 -1.24
N ARG A 439 12.03 0.95 -0.70
CA ARG A 439 11.48 2.17 -0.07
C ARG A 439 11.39 3.35 -1.01
N SER A 440 11.74 3.21 -2.30
CA SER A 440 11.70 4.28 -3.30
C SER A 440 10.29 4.87 -3.49
N THR A 441 9.25 4.07 -3.23
CA THR A 441 7.84 4.47 -3.32
C THR A 441 7.31 5.11 -2.04
N LYS A 442 8.08 5.14 -0.93
CA LYS A 442 7.66 5.81 0.31
C LYS A 442 7.79 7.32 0.15
N THR A 443 6.71 8.04 0.46
CA THR A 443 6.64 9.49 0.29
C THR A 443 6.56 10.21 1.63
N VAL A 444 6.92 11.48 1.62
CA VAL A 444 6.71 12.37 2.77
C VAL A 444 5.48 13.23 2.48
N ARG A 445 4.54 13.30 3.42
CA ARG A 445 3.35 14.15 3.27
C ARG A 445 3.71 15.63 3.42
N VAL A 446 2.99 16.47 2.69
CA VAL A 446 3.00 17.93 2.92
C VAL A 446 2.40 18.18 4.31
N LYS A 447 3.14 18.87 5.19
CA LYS A 447 2.58 19.32 6.47
C LYS A 447 1.48 20.35 6.19
N LYS A 448 0.26 20.10 6.68
CA LYS A 448 -0.86 21.05 6.61
C LYS A 448 -0.51 22.36 7.32
#